data_AF-A0A5N7ASX7-F1
#
_entry.id   AF-A0A5N7ASX7-F1
#
_cell.length_a   1.000
_cell.length_b   1.000
_cell.length_c   1.000
_cell.angle_alpha   90.00
_cell.angle_beta   90.00
_cell.angle_gamma   90.00
#
_symmetry.space_group_name_H-M   'P 1'
#
loop_
_entity.id
_entity.type
_entity.pdbx_description
1 polymer ?
#
loop_
_entity_poly.entity_id
_entity_poly.type
_entity_poly.pdbx_seq_one_letter_code
_entity_poly.pdbx_strand_id
1 'polypeptide(L)'
;MYVVQSDGYMHLPEDPNQSAVVGVIYMPAKEENRKMAFPGGGVWFPAGEGWEVSATVRGGYRFMFKGRADGVSRVLEWEKKVTRGRSSSAASEGSEMKGDPRFTLSIAEAGLRRPCLATLTKQGLKIGGWDRAQRGYLASSLHTENEVEEDAALYTSVLTMGVYVAAQEGWLTQYL
;
A
#
# COMPACT_ATOMS: atom_id res chain seq x y z
N MET A 1 8.94 10.77 -4.75
CA MET A 1 7.58 10.89 -5.32
C MET A 1 6.64 11.24 -4.17
N TYR A 2 5.60 12.03 -4.40
CA TYR A 2 4.60 12.35 -3.38
C TYR A 2 3.20 12.18 -3.96
N VAL A 3 2.24 11.86 -3.10
CA VAL A 3 0.83 11.70 -3.42
C VAL A 3 0.10 12.90 -2.83
N VAL A 4 -0.69 13.56 -3.66
CA VAL A 4 -1.48 14.74 -3.28
C VAL A 4 -2.95 14.44 -3.52
N GLN A 5 -3.79 14.94 -2.63
CA GLN A 5 -5.22 14.98 -2.87
C GLN A 5 -5.54 16.17 -3.78
N SER A 6 -6.07 15.90 -4.98
CA SER A 6 -6.42 16.94 -5.96
C SER A 6 -7.78 17.58 -5.67
N ASP A 7 -8.74 16.79 -5.18
CA ASP A 7 -10.09 17.22 -4.84
C ASP A 7 -10.43 16.81 -3.41
N GLY A 8 -11.07 17.71 -2.66
CA GLY A 8 -11.69 17.40 -1.37
C GLY A 8 -12.73 16.29 -1.53
N TYR A 9 -12.88 15.43 -0.52
CA TYR A 9 -14.03 14.52 -0.51
C TYR A 9 -15.30 15.36 -0.51
N MET A 10 -16.15 15.21 -1.55
CA MET A 10 -17.40 15.99 -1.73
C MET A 10 -18.38 15.93 -0.54
N HIS A 11 -18.15 15.04 0.43
CA HIS A 11 -18.96 14.81 1.63
C HIS A 11 -18.26 15.16 2.95
N LEU A 12 -17.04 15.72 2.90
CA LEU A 12 -16.33 16.23 4.07
C LEU A 12 -16.18 17.75 3.94
N PRO A 13 -16.34 18.51 5.03
CA PRO A 13 -16.09 19.96 5.00
C PRO A 13 -14.58 20.19 4.86
N GLU A 14 -14.12 20.59 3.67
CA GLU A 14 -12.72 20.99 3.45
C GLU A 14 -12.60 22.32 2.71
N ASP A 15 -11.55 23.07 3.08
CA ASP A 15 -11.13 24.34 2.47
C ASP A 15 -10.63 24.09 1.02
N PRO A 16 -11.19 24.78 0.01
CA PRO A 16 -10.98 24.48 -1.40
C PRO A 16 -9.59 24.84 -1.96
N ASN A 17 -8.62 25.23 -1.12
CA ASN A 17 -7.40 25.92 -1.56
C ASN A 17 -6.07 25.24 -1.19
N GLN A 18 -6.07 24.01 -0.66
CA GLN A 18 -4.83 23.30 -0.35
C GLN A 18 -4.88 21.85 -0.83
N SER A 19 -4.15 21.57 -1.92
CA SER A 19 -3.83 20.19 -2.29
C SER A 19 -2.92 19.61 -1.21
N ALA A 20 -3.50 18.95 -0.21
CA ALA A 20 -2.76 18.39 0.91
C ALA A 20 -1.91 17.20 0.44
N VAL A 21 -0.64 17.17 0.83
CA VAL A 21 0.21 15.99 0.63
C VAL A 21 -0.31 14.90 1.56
N VAL A 22 -0.75 13.78 0.99
CA VAL A 22 -1.37 12.66 1.72
C VAL A 22 -0.45 11.45 1.84
N GLY A 23 0.69 11.46 1.14
CA GLY A 23 1.72 10.43 1.27
C GLY A 23 3.03 10.81 0.59
N VAL A 24 4.14 10.35 1.14
CA VAL A 24 5.48 10.55 0.57
C VAL A 24 6.12 9.19 0.31
N ILE A 25 6.66 9.03 -0.91
CA ILE A 25 7.31 7.81 -1.38
C ILE A 25 8.78 8.11 -1.67
N TYR A 26 9.66 7.53 -0.86
CA TYR A 26 11.11 7.54 -1.09
C TYR A 26 11.54 6.25 -1.76
N MET A 27 12.19 6.40 -2.91
CA MET A 27 12.84 5.31 -3.63
C MET A 27 14.33 5.66 -3.68
N PRO A 28 15.23 4.87 -3.08
CA PRO A 28 16.65 5.12 -3.20
C PRO A 28 17.05 5.01 -4.67
N ALA A 29 17.84 5.97 -5.15
CA ALA A 29 18.45 5.86 -6.47
C ALA A 29 19.33 4.60 -6.50
N LYS A 30 19.36 3.89 -7.64
CA LYS A 30 20.06 2.59 -7.78
C LYS A 30 21.55 2.62 -7.41
N GLU A 31 22.17 3.78 -7.26
CA GLU A 31 23.61 3.91 -7.00
C GLU A 31 24.01 4.70 -5.74
N GLU A 32 23.11 5.37 -5.03
CA GLU A 32 23.56 6.29 -3.98
C GLU A 32 22.87 6.15 -2.62
N ASN A 33 23.74 6.02 -1.60
CA ASN A 33 23.53 6.34 -0.19
C ASN A 33 22.87 5.29 0.73
N ARG A 34 23.73 4.40 1.24
CA ARG A 34 23.56 3.62 2.49
C ARG A 34 23.47 4.48 3.78
N LYS A 35 23.38 5.81 3.68
CA LYS A 35 23.33 6.75 4.83
C LYS A 35 21.93 7.26 5.18
N MET A 36 20.90 6.86 4.44
CA MET A 36 19.51 7.27 4.68
C MET A 36 18.82 6.35 5.68
N ALA A 37 17.78 6.88 6.35
CA ALA A 37 17.01 6.15 7.38
C ALA A 37 16.41 4.82 6.87
N PHE A 38 16.12 4.70 5.56
CA PHE A 38 15.58 3.49 4.94
C PHE A 38 16.33 3.13 3.64
N PRO A 39 17.34 2.23 3.70
CA PRO A 39 18.17 1.89 2.53
C PRO A 39 17.42 1.13 1.43
N GLY A 40 16.24 0.55 1.71
CA GLY A 40 15.36 -0.11 0.73
C GLY A 40 14.25 0.79 0.15
N GLY A 41 14.17 2.04 0.61
CA GLY A 41 13.02 2.91 0.35
C GLY A 41 12.02 2.91 1.50
N GLY A 42 11.11 3.88 1.46
CA GLY A 42 10.16 4.12 2.54
C GLY A 42 8.92 4.82 2.04
N VAL A 43 7.82 4.63 2.76
CA VAL A 43 6.60 5.42 2.59
C VAL A 43 6.26 6.12 3.91
N TRP A 44 5.83 7.37 3.86
CA TRP A 44 5.37 8.14 5.02
C TRP A 44 3.98 8.67 4.77
N PHE A 45 3.20 8.74 5.84
CA PHE A 45 1.85 9.28 5.85
C PHE A 45 1.81 10.48 6.79
N PRO A 46 1.10 11.58 6.46
CA PRO A 46 0.95 12.71 7.37
C PRO A 46 0.29 12.33 8.70
N ALA A 47 -0.69 11.42 8.62
CA ALA A 47 -1.40 10.87 9.76
C ALA A 47 -0.68 9.65 10.38
N GLY A 48 0.63 9.48 10.19
CA GLY A 48 1.34 8.30 10.70
C GLY A 48 2.86 8.44 10.65
N GLU A 49 3.55 7.33 10.87
CA GLU A 49 5.01 7.25 10.86
C GLU A 49 5.53 6.57 9.57
N GLY A 50 6.85 6.55 9.40
CA GLY A 50 7.50 5.97 8.23
C GLY A 50 7.47 4.44 8.24
N TRP A 51 7.12 3.85 7.10
CA TRP A 51 7.21 2.42 6.84
C TRP A 51 8.44 2.11 6.00
N GLU A 52 9.26 1.19 6.47
CA GLU A 52 10.43 0.68 5.75
C GLU A 52 10.00 -0.35 4.71
N VAL A 53 10.52 -0.24 3.49
CA VAL A 53 10.18 -1.15 2.40
C VAL A 53 11.36 -2.03 2.01
N SER A 54 11.09 -3.31 1.78
CA SER A 54 12.06 -4.28 1.28
C SER A 54 11.44 -5.21 0.24
N ALA A 55 12.22 -5.59 -0.77
CA ALA A 55 11.81 -6.60 -1.73
C ALA A 55 11.83 -8.00 -1.08
N THR A 56 10.86 -8.84 -1.41
CA THR A 56 10.75 -10.21 -0.89
C THR A 56 11.36 -11.23 -1.87
N VAL A 57 11.90 -12.32 -1.35
CA VAL A 57 12.53 -13.40 -2.15
C VAL A 57 11.56 -14.05 -3.15
N ARG A 58 10.24 -14.03 -2.85
CA ARG A 58 9.21 -14.67 -3.67
C ARG A 58 8.62 -13.77 -4.76
N GLY A 59 9.14 -12.55 -4.90
CA GLY A 59 8.53 -11.50 -5.71
C GLY A 59 7.39 -10.83 -4.94
N GLY A 60 7.57 -9.55 -4.65
CA GLY A 60 6.69 -8.80 -3.76
C GLY A 60 7.46 -7.80 -2.90
N TYR A 61 6.72 -7.03 -2.12
CA TYR A 61 7.25 -5.91 -1.34
C TYR A 61 6.69 -5.98 0.08
N ARG A 62 7.59 -6.00 1.06
CA ARG A 62 7.27 -6.02 2.47
C ARG A 62 7.46 -4.63 3.06
N PHE A 63 6.42 -4.16 3.71
CA PHE A 63 6.33 -2.89 4.42
C PHE A 63 6.36 -3.19 5.92
N MET A 64 7.34 -2.63 6.62
CA MET A 64 7.49 -2.80 8.05
C MET A 64 7.36 -1.45 8.76
N PHE A 65 6.40 -1.40 9.67
CA PHE A 65 6.30 -0.33 10.65
C PHE A 65 6.94 -0.83 11.95
N LYS A 66 7.95 -0.12 12.40
CA LYS A 66 8.52 -0.30 13.73
C LYS A 66 7.77 0.69 14.62
N GLY A 67 6.90 0.16 15.49
CA GLY A 67 6.06 0.97 16.37
C GLY A 67 6.84 1.90 17.26
N ARG A 68 6.09 2.67 18.05
CA ARG A 68 6.64 3.62 19.00
C ARG A 68 7.30 2.89 20.18
N ALA A 69 7.62 3.64 21.23
CA ALA A 69 8.13 3.11 22.50
C ALA A 69 7.23 2.01 23.15
N ASP A 70 6.04 1.73 22.61
CA ASP A 70 5.15 0.61 22.95
C ASP A 70 5.58 -0.74 22.35
N GLY A 71 6.56 -0.75 21.43
CA GLY A 71 7.16 -1.96 20.86
C GLY A 71 6.31 -2.67 19.81
N VAL A 72 5.23 -2.03 19.33
CA VAL A 72 4.23 -2.68 18.47
C VAL A 72 4.66 -2.62 17.01
N SER A 73 5.25 -3.69 16.47
CA SER A 73 5.58 -3.75 15.03
C SER A 73 4.38 -4.18 14.18
N ARG A 74 4.26 -3.61 12.98
CA ARG A 74 3.30 -4.05 11.96
C ARG A 74 4.02 -4.43 10.68
N VAL A 75 3.52 -5.49 10.02
CA VAL A 75 4.11 -5.98 8.78
C VAL A 75 3.01 -6.25 7.76
N LEU A 76 3.09 -5.55 6.64
CA LEU A 76 2.24 -5.76 5.49
C LEU A 76 3.08 -6.24 4.31
N GLU A 77 2.54 -7.12 3.49
CA GLU A 77 3.25 -7.68 2.35
C GLU A 77 2.35 -7.70 1.11
N TRP A 78 2.83 -7.04 0.05
CA TRP A 78 2.31 -7.20 -1.30
C TRP A 78 3.00 -8.39 -1.93
N GLU A 79 2.27 -9.51 -2.07
CA GLU A 79 2.76 -10.72 -2.72
C GLU A 79 2.45 -10.70 -4.21
N LYS A 80 3.45 -11.00 -5.07
CA LYS A 80 3.24 -11.13 -6.50
C LYS A 80 2.61 -12.50 -6.80
N LYS A 81 1.36 -12.50 -7.26
CA LYS A 81 0.72 -13.70 -7.82
C LYS A 81 1.08 -13.80 -9.29
N VAL A 82 1.90 -14.80 -9.61
CA VAL A 82 2.04 -15.27 -10.98
C VAL A 82 0.86 -16.19 -11.24
N THR A 83 -0.06 -15.80 -12.11
CA THR A 83 -1.08 -16.70 -12.63
C THR A 83 -0.37 -17.80 -13.42
N ARG A 84 0.01 -18.88 -12.74
CA ARG A 84 0.30 -20.14 -13.43
C ARG A 84 -1.01 -20.59 -14.04
N GLY A 85 -1.09 -20.55 -15.37
CA GLY A 85 -2.24 -21.07 -16.11
C GLY A 85 -2.60 -22.44 -15.57
N ARG A 86 -3.70 -22.51 -14.83
CA ARG A 86 -4.27 -23.74 -14.33
C ARG A 86 -5.71 -23.73 -14.79
N SER A 87 -5.95 -24.48 -15.85
CA SER A 87 -7.26 -24.80 -16.38
C SER A 87 -8.22 -25.11 -15.23
N SER A 88 -9.19 -24.22 -15.00
CA SER A 88 -10.37 -24.53 -14.21
C SER A 88 -11.55 -23.85 -14.89
N SER A 89 -12.37 -24.70 -15.48
CA SER A 89 -13.63 -24.38 -16.11
C SER A 89 -14.60 -23.76 -15.09
N ALA A 90 -14.83 -22.47 -15.21
CA ALA A 90 -16.08 -21.84 -14.80
C ALA A 90 -16.24 -20.55 -15.61
N ALA A 91 -17.27 -20.53 -16.46
CA ALA A 91 -17.58 -19.41 -17.32
C ALA A 91 -17.87 -18.14 -16.51
N SER A 92 -17.16 -17.05 -16.81
CA SER A 92 -17.69 -15.70 -16.67
C SER A 92 -16.97 -14.82 -17.69
N GLU A 93 -17.76 -14.21 -18.57
CA GLU A 93 -17.31 -13.38 -19.69
C GLU A 93 -16.49 -12.18 -19.21
N GLY A 94 -15.29 -12.03 -19.76
CA GLY A 94 -14.40 -10.91 -19.46
C GLY A 94 -12.95 -11.24 -19.77
N SER A 95 -12.63 -11.42 -21.05
CA SER A 95 -11.29 -11.45 -21.66
C SER A 95 -10.10 -11.35 -20.69
N GLU A 96 -9.69 -12.49 -20.12
CA GLU A 96 -8.44 -12.60 -19.36
C GLU A 96 -7.26 -12.48 -20.34
N MET A 97 -6.72 -11.27 -20.48
CA MET A 97 -5.42 -11.06 -21.09
C MET A 97 -4.37 -11.87 -20.31
N LYS A 98 -3.78 -12.84 -21.02
CA LYS A 98 -2.50 -13.51 -20.77
C LYS A 98 -1.69 -12.91 -19.61
N GLY A 99 -1.85 -13.48 -18.42
CA GLY A 99 -0.92 -13.35 -17.30
C GLY A 99 -0.61 -11.94 -16.81
N ASP A 100 -1.62 -11.09 -16.61
CA ASP A 100 -1.39 -9.78 -15.99
C ASP A 100 -0.86 -9.95 -14.56
N PRO A 101 0.34 -9.42 -14.22
CA PRO A 101 0.87 -9.50 -12.86
C PRO A 101 -0.11 -8.89 -11.86
N ARG A 102 -0.51 -9.70 -10.87
CA ARG A 102 -1.44 -9.29 -9.82
C ARG A 102 -0.75 -9.36 -8.48
N PHE A 103 -0.83 -8.29 -7.70
CA PHE A 103 -0.37 -8.27 -6.32
C PHE A 103 -1.55 -8.42 -5.36
N THR A 104 -1.29 -9.05 -4.21
CA THR A 104 -2.23 -9.14 -3.10
C THR A 104 -1.55 -8.61 -1.84
N LEU A 105 -2.16 -7.62 -1.19
CA LEU A 105 -1.72 -7.11 0.10
C LEU A 105 -2.27 -8.00 1.21
N SER A 106 -1.43 -8.35 2.17
CA SER A 106 -1.86 -9.09 3.36
C SER A 106 -1.09 -8.68 4.60
N ILE A 107 -1.67 -8.97 5.77
CA ILE A 107 -0.97 -8.90 7.05
C ILE A 107 0.02 -10.08 7.10
N ALA A 108 1.31 -9.77 7.19
CA ALA A 108 2.40 -10.73 7.09
C ALA A 108 3.08 -10.99 8.45
N GLU A 109 2.27 -11.08 9.49
CA GLU A 109 2.70 -11.46 10.84
C GLU A 109 2.76 -12.98 10.98
N ALA A 110 3.76 -13.49 11.71
CA ALA A 110 3.98 -14.92 11.83
C ALA A 110 2.82 -15.60 12.58
N GLY A 111 2.29 -16.70 12.05
CA GLY A 111 1.29 -17.53 12.72
C GLY A 111 -0.18 -17.19 12.43
N LEU A 112 -0.48 -16.11 11.71
CA LEU A 112 -1.84 -15.77 11.30
C LEU A 112 -2.17 -16.29 9.90
N ARG A 113 -3.45 -16.64 9.65
CA ARG A 113 -3.96 -16.68 8.27
C ARG A 113 -3.73 -15.29 7.68
N ARG A 114 -3.20 -15.20 6.45
CA ARG A 114 -2.91 -13.93 5.76
C ARG A 114 -4.18 -13.41 5.06
N PRO A 115 -5.03 -12.58 5.69
CA PRO A 115 -6.19 -12.03 5.00
C PRO A 115 -5.75 -11.12 3.86
N CYS A 116 -6.47 -11.19 2.74
CA CYS A 116 -6.26 -10.30 1.60
C CYS A 116 -6.90 -8.94 1.91
N LEU A 117 -6.07 -7.93 2.16
CA LEU A 117 -6.51 -6.56 2.45
C LEU A 117 -6.83 -5.77 1.18
N ALA A 118 -6.07 -5.98 0.11
CA ALA A 118 -6.22 -5.28 -1.15
C ALA A 118 -5.59 -6.08 -2.30
N THR A 119 -5.95 -5.74 -3.53
CA THR A 119 -5.32 -6.28 -4.73
C THR A 119 -4.93 -5.16 -5.68
N LEU A 120 -3.79 -5.32 -6.33
CA LEU A 120 -3.24 -4.34 -7.26
C LEU A 120 -2.92 -5.03 -8.59
N THR A 121 -3.33 -4.38 -9.68
CA THR A 121 -3.10 -4.79 -11.08
C THR A 121 -2.62 -3.58 -11.86
N LYS A 122 -2.21 -3.75 -13.12
CA LYS A 122 -1.87 -2.62 -13.99
C LYS A 122 -3.04 -1.65 -14.20
N GLN A 123 -4.27 -2.17 -14.12
CA GLN A 123 -5.49 -1.40 -14.34
C GLN A 123 -5.90 -0.60 -13.11
N GLY A 124 -5.44 -0.98 -11.92
CA GLY A 124 -5.78 -0.27 -10.69
C GLY A 124 -5.69 -1.10 -9.42
N LEU A 125 -6.10 -0.46 -8.33
CA LEU A 125 -6.09 -0.97 -6.97
C LEU A 125 -7.53 -1.17 -6.47
N LYS A 126 -7.79 -2.33 -5.86
CA LYS A 126 -9.07 -2.68 -5.25
C LYS A 126 -8.85 -2.98 -3.77
N ILE A 127 -9.54 -2.25 -2.91
CA ILE A 127 -9.56 -2.51 -1.46
C ILE A 127 -10.58 -3.62 -1.16
N GLY A 128 -10.21 -4.55 -0.27
CA GLY A 128 -11.12 -5.58 0.24
C GLY A 128 -12.04 -5.05 1.35
N GLY A 129 -13.02 -5.86 1.75
CA GLY A 129 -13.77 -5.58 2.98
C GLY A 129 -12.93 -5.94 4.19
N TRP A 130 -12.65 -4.98 5.07
CA TRP A 130 -11.90 -5.21 6.30
C TRP A 130 -12.82 -5.48 7.48
N ASP A 131 -12.53 -6.55 8.22
CA ASP A 131 -13.17 -6.78 9.52
C ASP A 131 -12.60 -5.83 10.60
N ARG A 132 -13.22 -5.83 11.78
CA ARG A 132 -12.81 -4.96 12.90
C ARG A 132 -11.38 -5.20 13.36
N ALA A 133 -10.90 -6.45 13.32
CA ALA A 133 -9.55 -6.80 13.76
C ALA A 133 -8.50 -6.32 12.74
N GLN A 134 -8.79 -6.45 11.45
CA GLN A 134 -7.96 -5.95 10.36
C GLN A 134 -7.87 -4.42 10.40
N ARG A 135 -9.00 -3.73 10.59
CA ARG A 135 -9.01 -2.27 10.78
C ARG A 135 -8.17 -1.85 11.99
N GLY A 136 -8.40 -2.46 13.16
CA GLY A 136 -7.62 -2.15 14.37
C GLY A 136 -6.12 -2.41 14.21
N TYR A 137 -5.74 -3.45 13.48
CA TYR A 137 -4.33 -3.73 13.16
C TYR A 137 -3.69 -2.59 12.37
N LEU A 138 -4.35 -2.14 11.32
CA LEU A 138 -3.86 -1.05 10.47
C LEU A 138 -3.90 0.30 11.19
N ALA A 139 -4.99 0.59 11.90
CA ALA A 139 -5.21 1.84 12.61
C ALA A 139 -4.18 2.10 13.70
N SER A 140 -3.67 1.04 14.34
CA SER A 140 -2.60 1.17 15.35
C SER A 140 -1.27 1.74 14.83
N SER A 141 -1.12 1.94 13.51
CA SER A 141 0.03 2.62 12.90
C SER A 141 -0.22 4.09 12.54
N LEU A 142 -1.43 4.58 12.80
CA LEU A 142 -1.87 5.95 12.51
C LEU A 142 -1.92 6.81 13.78
N HIS A 143 -1.81 8.12 13.59
CA HIS A 143 -1.90 9.17 14.60
C HIS A 143 -3.20 9.96 14.38
N THR A 144 -4.34 9.28 14.53
CA THR A 144 -5.66 9.89 14.30
C THR A 144 -6.60 9.52 15.42
N GLU A 145 -7.24 10.52 16.03
CA GLU A 145 -8.22 10.34 17.12
C GLU A 145 -9.68 10.39 16.62
N ASN A 146 -9.88 10.67 15.32
CA ASN A 146 -11.18 10.79 14.66
C ASN A 146 -11.42 9.61 13.70
N GLU A 147 -12.49 8.83 13.92
CA GLU A 147 -12.81 7.62 13.15
C GLU A 147 -12.97 7.88 11.63
N VAL A 148 -13.49 9.06 11.24
CA VAL A 148 -13.68 9.38 9.81
C VAL A 148 -12.36 9.69 9.12
N GLU A 149 -11.47 10.40 9.81
CA GLU A 149 -10.11 10.65 9.36
C GLU A 149 -9.28 9.35 9.35
N GLU A 150 -9.57 8.42 10.27
CA GLU A 150 -8.92 7.11 10.33
C GLU A 150 -9.18 6.30 9.06
N ASP A 151 -10.45 6.14 8.64
CA ASP A 151 -10.78 5.38 7.44
C ASP A 151 -10.10 5.99 6.19
N ALA A 152 -10.16 7.31 6.03
CA ALA A 152 -9.48 8.01 4.92
C ALA A 152 -7.95 7.79 4.96
N ALA A 153 -7.34 7.88 6.14
CA ALA A 153 -5.91 7.64 6.33
C ALA A 153 -5.52 6.19 6.03
N LEU A 154 -6.36 5.21 6.42
CA LEU A 154 -6.16 3.80 6.12
C LEU A 154 -6.19 3.51 4.62
N TYR A 155 -7.21 4.01 3.92
CA TYR A 155 -7.32 3.85 2.46
C TYR A 155 -6.14 4.50 1.74
N THR A 156 -5.77 5.71 2.16
CA THR A 156 -4.63 6.46 1.62
C THR A 156 -3.31 5.72 1.86
N SER A 157 -3.13 5.10 3.03
CA SER A 157 -1.93 4.33 3.36
C SER A 157 -1.78 3.13 2.43
N VAL A 158 -2.86 2.35 2.24
CA VAL A 158 -2.86 1.21 1.32
C VAL A 158 -2.66 1.65 -0.13
N LEU A 159 -3.29 2.74 -0.55
CA LEU A 159 -3.13 3.31 -1.88
C LEU A 159 -1.67 3.71 -2.14
N THR A 160 -1.06 4.45 -1.21
CA THR A 160 0.32 4.94 -1.34
C THR A 160 1.33 3.78 -1.38
N MET A 161 1.15 2.74 -0.56
CA MET A 161 1.94 1.50 -0.67
C MET A 161 1.76 0.84 -2.04
N GLY A 162 0.52 0.80 -2.56
CA GLY A 162 0.23 0.31 -3.90
C GLY A 162 0.91 1.12 -5.01
N VAL A 163 0.95 2.44 -4.89
CA VAL A 163 1.66 3.34 -5.81
C VAL A 163 3.17 3.06 -5.79
N TYR A 164 3.77 2.82 -4.61
CA TYR A 164 5.17 2.38 -4.53
C TYR A 164 5.38 1.10 -5.33
N VAL A 165 4.52 0.09 -5.15
CA VAL A 165 4.61 -1.19 -5.88
C VAL A 165 4.46 -0.98 -7.39
N ALA A 166 3.48 -0.20 -7.82
CA ALA A 166 3.25 0.12 -9.23
C ALA A 166 4.45 0.87 -9.84
N ALA A 167 5.09 1.77 -9.09
CA ALA A 167 6.29 2.48 -9.53
C ALA A 167 7.47 1.51 -9.72
N GLN A 168 7.70 0.60 -8.76
CA GLN A 168 8.77 -0.40 -8.85
C GLN A 168 8.56 -1.40 -10.00
N GLU A 169 7.30 -1.70 -10.33
CA GLU A 169 6.93 -2.58 -11.44
C GLU A 169 6.83 -1.85 -12.79
N GLY A 170 7.09 -0.54 -12.82
CA GLY A 170 7.12 0.27 -14.04
C GLY A 170 5.75 0.49 -14.68
N TRP A 171 4.67 0.50 -13.88
CA TRP A 171 3.30 0.66 -14.37
C TRP A 171 2.84 2.11 -14.43
N LEU A 172 3.55 3.01 -13.74
CA LEU A 172 3.23 4.42 -13.75
C LEU A 172 3.83 5.07 -15.00
N THR A 173 2.98 5.68 -15.83
CA THR A 173 3.42 6.51 -16.94
C THR A 173 4.12 7.75 -16.39
N GLN A 174 5.41 7.89 -16.70
CA GLN A 174 6.09 9.18 -16.58
C GLN A 174 5.57 10.05 -17.72
N TYR A 175 4.68 11.00 -17.40
CA TYR A 175 4.47 12.13 -18.29
C TYR A 175 5.76 12.97 -18.20
N LEU A 176 6.61 12.83 -19.23
CA LEU A 176 7.74 13.72 -19.51
C LEU A 176 7.23 14.98 -20.21
#